data_AF-A0A366IB30-F1
#
_entry.id   AF-A0A366IB30-F1
#
_cell.length_a   1.000
_cell.length_b   1.000
_cell.length_c   1.000
_cell.angle_alpha   90.00
_cell.angle_beta   90.00
_cell.angle_gamma   90.00
#
_symmetry.space_group_name_H-M   'P 1'
#
loop_
_entity.id
_entity.type
_entity.pdbx_description
1 polymer ?
#
loop_
_entity_poly.entity_id
_entity_poly.type
_entity_poly.pdbx_seq_one_letter_code
_entity_poly.pdbx_strand_id
1 'polypeptide(L)'
;GLFIDMLCQLRSTYRSAKTITLIVDNYIIHKSKKTLKWLKKNPKFILIYQPIYSPWVNKIELLWLALHETVTRNHHCKTMWELLKNVRQFIKTASPFPGNKPGLTKVER
;
A
#
# COMPACT_ATOMS: atom_id res chain seq x y z
N GLY A 1 7.04 -14.90 -0.81
CA GLY A 1 6.91 -14.35 0.55
C GLY A 1 6.42 -12.94 0.37
N LEU A 2 5.27 -12.60 0.96
CA LEU A 2 4.39 -11.53 0.45
C LEU A 2 5.11 -10.24 0.04
N PHE A 3 6.01 -9.73 0.88
CA PHE A 3 6.77 -8.51 0.56
C PHE A 3 7.70 -8.69 -0.65
N ILE A 4 8.45 -9.79 -0.74
CA ILE A 4 9.31 -10.07 -1.89
C ILE A 4 8.50 -10.25 -3.17
N ASP A 5 7.32 -10.87 -3.09
CA ASP A 5 6.46 -11.08 -4.25
C ASP A 5 5.94 -9.73 -4.77
N MET A 6 5.59 -8.81 -3.86
CA MET A 6 5.29 -7.41 -4.19
C MET A 6 6.48 -6.71 -4.86
N LEU A 7 7.71 -6.87 -4.36
CA LEU A 7 8.91 -6.29 -4.98
C LEU A 7 9.13 -6.85 -6.40
N CYS A 8 8.90 -8.15 -6.62
CA CYS A 8 8.96 -8.77 -7.94
C CYS A 8 7.92 -8.16 -8.89
N GLN A 9 6.69 -7.93 -8.41
CA GLN A 9 5.64 -7.29 -9.20
C GLN A 9 6.03 -5.84 -9.56
N LEU A 10 6.50 -5.05 -8.59
CA LEU A 10 6.98 -3.68 -8.84
C LEU A 10 8.13 -3.64 -9.84
N ARG A 11 9.07 -4.60 -9.77
CA ARG A 11 10.18 -4.71 -10.73
C ARG A 11 9.68 -4.96 -12.15
N SER A 12 8.64 -5.77 -12.30
CA SER A 12 8.01 -6.07 -13.59
C SER A 12 7.24 -4.86 -14.15
N THR A 13 6.42 -4.24 -13.31
CA THR A 13 5.60 -3.07 -13.67
C THR A 13 6.47 -1.87 -14.07
N TYR A 14 7.50 -1.56 -13.28
CA TYR A 14 8.40 -0.43 -13.51
C TYR A 14 9.71 -0.88 -14.13
N ARG A 15 9.64 -1.63 -15.23
CA ARG A 15 10.83 -2.22 -15.88
C ARG A 15 11.88 -1.19 -16.28
N SER A 16 11.45 -0.06 -16.84
CA SER A 16 12.32 1.02 -17.34
C SER A 16 12.94 1.91 -16.25
N ALA A 17 12.38 1.89 -15.03
CA ALA A 17 12.92 2.69 -13.94
C ALA A 17 14.34 2.23 -13.60
N LYS A 18 15.30 3.17 -13.49
CA LYS A 18 16.68 2.84 -13.07
C LYS A 18 16.72 2.45 -11.58
N THR A 19 15.91 3.13 -10.78
CA THR A 19 15.85 2.97 -9.32
C THR A 19 14.39 3.05 -8.86
N ILE A 20 14.04 2.25 -7.85
CA ILE A 20 12.74 2.27 -7.18
C ILE A 20 13.00 2.50 -5.70
N THR A 21 12.69 3.70 -5.22
CA THR A 21 12.79 4.05 -3.80
C THR A 21 11.47 3.77 -3.11
N LEU A 22 11.50 2.92 -2.09
CA LEU A 22 10.34 2.52 -1.29
C LEU A 22 10.47 3.15 0.10
N ILE A 23 9.47 3.94 0.48
CA ILE A 23 9.30 4.40 1.85
C ILE A 23 8.50 3.33 2.58
N VAL A 24 9.08 2.74 3.62
CA VAL A 24 8.48 1.63 4.38
C VAL A 24 8.40 1.97 5.86
N ASP A 25 7.44 1.38 6.55
CA ASP A 25 7.38 1.42 8.01
C ASP A 25 8.48 0.53 8.62
N ASN A 26 8.48 0.39 9.95
CA ASN A 26 9.47 -0.42 10.66
C ASN A 26 9.06 -1.90 10.82
N TYR A 27 8.11 -2.40 10.03
CA TYR A 27 7.64 -3.78 10.18
C TYR A 27 8.75 -4.80 9.91
N ILE A 28 8.79 -5.85 10.75
CA ILE A 28 9.93 -6.78 10.83
C ILE A 28 10.18 -7.55 9.53
N ILE A 29 9.16 -7.72 8.69
CA ILE A 29 9.28 -8.44 7.40
C ILE A 29 10.24 -7.74 6.44
N HIS A 30 10.36 -6.41 6.51
CA HIS A 30 11.28 -5.62 5.70
C HIS A 30 12.75 -5.88 6.07
N LYS A 31 12.99 -6.29 7.32
CA LYS A 31 14.32 -6.57 7.89
C LYS A 31 14.64 -8.06 7.99
N SER A 32 13.74 -8.94 7.49
CA SER A 32 13.98 -10.39 7.54
C SER A 32 15.21 -10.80 6.74
N LYS A 33 15.91 -11.86 7.18
CA LYS A 33 17.10 -12.40 6.48
C LYS A 33 16.82 -12.68 5.00
N LYS A 34 15.62 -13.19 4.68
CA LYS A 34 15.20 -13.49 3.31
C LYS A 34 15.04 -12.22 2.48
N THR A 35 14.39 -11.19 3.04
CA THR A 35 14.22 -9.88 2.38
C THR A 35 15.57 -9.22 2.13
N LEU A 36 16.45 -9.15 3.14
CA LEU A 36 17.78 -8.55 2.99
C LEU A 36 18.64 -9.28 1.95
N LYS A 37 18.61 -10.62 1.92
CA LYS A 37 19.31 -11.41 0.89
C LYS A 37 18.78 -11.12 -0.52
N TRP A 38 17.47 -10.91 -0.66
CA TRP A 38 16.86 -10.56 -1.95
C TRP A 38 17.23 -9.15 -2.39
N LEU A 39 17.18 -8.16 -1.49
CA LEU A 39 17.54 -6.77 -1.78
C LEU A 39 19.01 -6.62 -2.21
N LYS A 40 19.93 -7.37 -1.57
CA LYS A 40 21.34 -7.43 -2.00
C LYS A 40 21.52 -7.88 -3.45
N LYS A 41 20.62 -8.75 -3.95
CA LYS A 41 20.63 -9.21 -5.35
C LYS A 41 19.87 -8.29 -6.30
N ASN A 42 19.16 -7.28 -5.79
CA ASN A 42 18.31 -6.39 -6.56
C ASN A 42 18.59 -4.92 -6.18
N PRO A 43 19.76 -4.37 -6.54
CA PRO A 43 20.20 -3.02 -6.14
C PRO A 43 19.32 -1.88 -6.71
N LYS A 44 18.42 -2.20 -7.64
CA LYS A 44 17.38 -1.29 -8.14
C LYS A 44 16.45 -0.80 -7.02
N PHE A 45 16.28 -1.56 -5.94
CA PHE A 45 15.42 -1.19 -4.82
C PHE A 45 16.20 -0.52 -3.70
N ILE A 46 15.77 0.68 -3.32
CA ILE A 46 16.29 1.42 -2.16
C ILE A 46 15.14 1.52 -1.15
N LEU A 47 15.36 1.03 0.07
CA LEU A 47 14.37 1.14 1.15
C LEU A 47 14.76 2.29 2.09
N ILE A 48 13.82 3.20 2.31
CA ILE A 48 13.91 4.27 3.31
C ILE A 48 12.91 3.94 4.41
N TYR A 49 13.40 3.77 5.63
CA TYR A 49 12.57 3.49 6.79
C TYR A 49 12.06 4.79 7.40
N GLN A 50 10.77 4.81 7.75
CA GLN A 50 10.20 5.93 8.49
C GLN A 50 10.78 6.04 9.90
N PRO A 51 10.83 7.25 10.49
CA PRO A 51 11.21 7.42 11.89
C PRO A 51 10.29 6.62 12.81
N ILE A 52 10.85 6.05 13.88
CA ILE A 52 10.07 5.32 14.87
C ILE A 52 9.15 6.32 15.60
N TYR A 53 7.94 5.89 15.97
CA TYR A 53 6.94 6.69 16.68
C TYR A 53 6.47 7.96 15.94
N SER A 54 6.62 8.02 14.61
CA SER A 54 6.19 9.17 13.80
C SER A 54 5.07 8.81 12.80
N PRO A 55 3.90 8.32 13.26
CA PRO A 55 2.81 7.85 12.40
C PRO A 55 2.28 8.94 11.45
N TRP A 56 2.35 10.23 11.84
CA TRP A 56 1.93 11.36 11.02
C TRP A 56 2.73 11.51 9.71
N VAL A 57 3.95 10.97 9.65
CA VAL A 57 4.75 10.96 8.42
C VAL A 57 4.26 9.91 7.43
N ASN A 58 3.52 8.90 7.91
CA ASN A 58 3.05 7.81 7.10
C ASN A 58 1.78 8.18 6.31
N LYS A 59 1.98 8.79 5.13
CA LYS A 59 0.86 9.24 4.27
C LYS A 59 -0.14 8.13 3.91
N ILE A 60 0.26 6.87 3.92
CA ILE A 60 -0.66 5.76 3.64
C ILE A 60 -1.73 5.61 4.74
N GLU A 61 -1.47 6.06 5.98
CA GLU A 61 -2.45 6.08 7.07
C GLU A 61 -3.66 6.95 6.72
N LEU A 62 -3.45 8.04 5.96
CA LEU A 62 -4.57 8.87 5.47
C LEU A 62 -5.44 8.11 4.45
N LEU A 63 -4.82 7.27 3.61
CA LEU A 63 -5.56 6.42 2.68
C LEU A 63 -6.34 5.34 3.45
N TRP A 64 -5.75 4.74 4.48
CA TRP A 64 -6.42 3.77 5.34
C TRP A 64 -7.56 4.37 6.15
N LEU A 65 -7.36 5.57 6.68
CA LEU A 65 -8.43 6.32 7.35
C LEU A 65 -9.58 6.60 6.37
N ALA A 66 -9.27 7.09 5.16
CA ALA A 66 -10.29 7.32 4.15
C ALA A 66 -11.02 6.03 3.73
N LEU A 67 -10.30 4.91 3.57
CA LEU A 67 -10.89 3.60 3.30
C LEU A 67 -11.80 3.17 4.45
N HIS A 68 -11.37 3.40 5.69
CA HIS A 68 -12.16 3.04 6.85
C HIS A 68 -13.46 3.82 6.90
N GLU A 69 -13.39 5.15 6.80
CA GLU A 69 -14.57 6.02 6.83
C GLU A 69 -15.56 5.76 5.68
N THR A 70 -15.05 5.42 4.48
CA THR A 70 -15.90 5.25 3.29
C THR A 70 -16.42 3.83 3.11
N VAL A 71 -15.59 2.82 3.40
CA VAL A 71 -15.89 1.42 3.09
C VAL A 71 -16.11 0.61 4.35
N THR A 72 -15.19 0.60 5.32
CA THR A 72 -15.21 -0.46 6.36
C THR A 72 -15.96 -0.10 7.65
N ARG A 73 -16.15 1.19 7.98
CA ARG A 73 -16.73 1.62 9.26
C ARG A 73 -18.16 1.13 9.51
N ASN A 74 -19.02 1.14 8.49
CA ASN A 74 -20.43 0.77 8.59
C ASN A 74 -20.90 -0.06 7.38
N HIS A 75 -20.07 -0.98 6.87
CA HIS A 75 -20.50 -1.80 5.74
C HIS A 75 -21.60 -2.79 6.13
N HIS A 76 -22.54 -3.02 5.21
CA HIS A 76 -23.58 -4.04 5.34
C HIS A 76 -23.33 -5.26 4.44
N CYS A 77 -22.09 -5.42 3.93
CA CYS A 77 -21.70 -6.56 3.10
C CYS A 77 -21.96 -7.88 3.84
N LYS A 78 -22.63 -8.82 3.19
CA LYS A 78 -22.95 -10.14 3.75
C LYS A 78 -21.79 -11.12 3.60
N THR A 79 -20.90 -10.85 2.64
CA THR A 79 -19.75 -11.70 2.36
C THR A 79 -18.45 -10.90 2.28
N MET A 80 -17.33 -11.58 2.53
CA MET A 80 -16.00 -11.01 2.34
C MET A 80 -15.77 -10.56 0.89
N TRP A 81 -16.34 -11.27 -0.09
CA TRP A 81 -16.19 -10.93 -1.51
C TRP A 81 -16.84 -9.59 -1.87
N GLU A 82 -18.02 -9.30 -1.31
CA GLU A 82 -18.69 -8.01 -1.46
C GLU A 82 -17.85 -6.89 -0.86
N LEU A 83 -17.32 -7.09 0.35
CA LEU A 83 -16.46 -6.10 0.99
C LEU A 83 -15.20 -5.84 0.17
N LEU A 84 -14.53 -6.90 -0.31
CA LEU A 84 -13.35 -6.79 -1.16
C LEU A 84 -13.65 -6.08 -2.49
N LYS A 85 -14.85 -6.25 -3.07
CA LYS A 85 -15.28 -5.51 -4.25
C LYS A 85 -15.33 -4.01 -3.96
N ASN A 86 -15.90 -3.62 -2.83
CA ASN A 86 -16.00 -2.21 -2.42
C ASN A 86 -14.60 -1.61 -2.14
N VAL A 87 -13.73 -2.36 -1.47
CA VAL A 87 -12.32 -1.95 -1.26
C VAL A 87 -11.60 -1.75 -2.59
N ARG A 88 -11.74 -2.67 -3.55
CA ARG A 88 -11.12 -2.53 -4.89
C ARG A 88 -11.63 -1.30 -5.62
N GLN A 89 -12.94 -1.02 -5.55
CA GLN A 89 -13.54 0.16 -6.16
C GLN A 89 -13.02 1.45 -5.52
N PHE A 90 -12.91 1.48 -4.19
CA PHE A 90 -12.30 2.60 -3.47
C PHE A 90 -10.86 2.84 -3.91
N ILE A 91 -10.02 1.79 -3.93
CA ILE A 91 -8.61 1.91 -4.33
C ILE A 91 -8.47 2.42 -5.76
N LYS A 92 -9.31 1.94 -6.69
CA LYS A 92 -9.35 2.43 -8.07
C LYS A 92 -9.68 3.93 -8.15
N THR A 93 -10.61 4.39 -7.32
CA THR A 93 -11.04 5.80 -7.26
C THR A 93 -9.99 6.69 -6.59
N ALA A 94 -9.34 6.17 -5.55
CA ALA A 94 -8.27 6.85 -4.82
C ALA A 94 -6.98 6.99 -5.63
N SER A 95 -6.81 6.20 -6.70
CA SER A 95 -5.60 6.18 -7.52
C SER A 95 -5.65 7.24 -8.62
N PRO A 96 -4.59 8.06 -8.81
CA PRO A 96 -3.35 8.08 -8.05
C PRO A 96 -3.49 8.78 -6.68
N PHE A 97 -2.79 8.24 -5.67
CA PHE A 97 -2.68 8.82 -4.34
C PHE A 97 -1.21 9.19 -4.03
N PRO A 98 -0.92 10.34 -3.42
CA PRO A 98 -1.85 11.44 -3.14
C PRO A 98 -2.25 12.19 -4.44
N GLY A 99 -3.51 12.61 -4.55
CA GLY A 99 -4.01 13.33 -5.73
C GLY A 99 -5.53 13.32 -5.82
N ASN A 100 -6.13 12.13 -5.83
CA ASN A 100 -7.59 11.98 -5.76
C ASN A 100 -8.09 11.99 -4.31
N LYS A 101 -9.27 12.58 -4.07
CA LYS A 101 -9.97 12.58 -2.77
C LYS A 101 -11.10 11.53 -2.79
N PRO A 102 -10.81 10.24 -2.49
CA PRO A 102 -11.81 9.18 -2.60
C PRO A 102 -12.97 9.33 -1.59
N GLY A 103 -12.76 10.08 -0.50
CA GLY A 103 -13.76 10.37 0.54
C GLY A 103 -14.98 11.18 0.10
N LEU A 104 -15.02 11.71 -1.13
CA LEU A 104 -16.16 12.48 -1.66
C LEU A 104 -17.14 11.63 -2.48
N THR A 105 -16.70 10.49 -2.98
CA THR A 105 -17.57 9.52 -3.66
C THR A 105 -18.22 8.66 -2.59
N LYS A 106 -19.35 9.13 -2.03
CA LYS A 106 -20.29 8.21 -1.37
C LYS A 106 -20.64 7.16 -2.41
N VAL A 107 -20.33 5.90 -2.12
CA VAL A 107 -20.85 4.78 -2.89
C VAL A 107 -22.38 4.89 -2.76
N GLU A 108 -23.07 5.19 -3.87
CA GLU A 108 -24.52 5.18 -3.88
C GLU A 108 -25.01 3.81 -3.40
N ARG A 109 -26.00 3.88 -2.50
CA ARG A 109 -26.54 2.76 -1.72
C ARG A 109 -27.29 1.76 -2.59
#